data_AF-T0UQ19-F1
#
_entry.id   AF-T0UQ19-F1
#
_cell.length_a   1.000
_cell.length_b   1.000
_cell.length_c   1.000
_cell.angle_alpha   90.00
_cell.angle_beta   90.00
_cell.angle_gamma   90.00
#
_symmetry.space_group_name_H-M   'P 1'
#
loop_
_entity.id
_entity.type
_entity.pdbx_description
1 polymer ?
#
loop_
_entity_poly.entity_id
_entity_poly.type
_entity_poly.pdbx_seq_one_letter_code
_entity_poly.pdbx_strand_id
1 'polypeptide(L)'
;MTYSGKVLFKESLSQTDWAKYIVMAPWAKLYRRQVLLDNRIEFFDYGIGEDVAFNLQFLAKTKNIDIISYSGYKWMFNDDSVSNTSQRGLDDRLDIRILLEKILENNPEPDDYLSYFIYRYYIWYLLFSGRSSSKQQFLSYNRKIKAFLREQNISRKISPLSRRLKGEKFSNRCVVLVFSLLDKCYLLPLFASVYCKSKK
;
A
#
# COMPACT_ATOMS: atom_id res chain seq x y z
N MET A 1 9.68 -15.07 9.35
CA MET A 1 10.51 -15.99 10.15
C MET A 1 11.50 -16.65 9.20
N THR A 2 12.74 -16.83 9.60
CA THR A 2 13.73 -17.56 8.77
C THR A 2 13.54 -19.07 8.95
N TYR A 3 14.16 -19.88 8.08
CA TYR A 3 14.22 -21.34 8.26
C TYR A 3 14.87 -21.76 9.60
N SER A 4 15.71 -20.90 10.19
CA SER A 4 16.27 -21.10 11.54
C SER A 4 15.34 -20.71 12.69
N GLY A 5 14.08 -20.34 12.39
CA GLY A 5 13.09 -19.94 13.39
C GLY A 5 13.22 -18.49 13.88
N LYS A 6 14.17 -17.71 13.35
CA LYS A 6 14.38 -16.31 13.76
C LYS A 6 13.21 -15.45 13.30
N VAL A 7 12.60 -14.71 14.24
CA VAL A 7 11.57 -13.71 13.93
C VAL A 7 12.26 -12.43 13.43
N LEU A 8 12.08 -12.13 12.14
CA LEU A 8 12.61 -10.89 11.54
C LEU A 8 11.70 -9.69 11.81
N PHE A 9 10.39 -9.94 11.83
CA PHE A 9 9.38 -8.91 11.98
C PHE A 9 8.16 -9.49 12.70
N LYS A 10 7.54 -8.69 13.57
CA LYS A 10 6.30 -9.01 14.28
C LYS A 10 5.38 -7.80 14.23
N GLU A 11 4.15 -8.00 13.79
CA GLU A 11 3.08 -7.00 13.83
C GLU A 11 2.05 -7.42 14.86
N SER A 12 1.62 -6.49 15.70
CA SER A 12 0.49 -6.70 16.61
C SER A 12 -0.41 -5.47 16.54
N LEU A 13 -1.68 -5.68 16.25
CA LEU A 13 -2.63 -4.61 15.96
C LEU A 13 -3.44 -4.27 17.22
N SER A 14 -3.81 -3.00 17.35
CA SER A 14 -4.76 -2.53 18.35
C SER A 14 -6.11 -2.24 17.69
N GLN A 15 -7.22 -2.32 18.45
CA GLN A 15 -8.54 -1.96 17.95
C GLN A 15 -8.62 -0.44 17.68
N THR A 16 -8.31 -0.03 16.44
CA THR A 16 -8.38 1.35 15.96
C THR A 16 -8.95 1.38 14.54
N ASP A 17 -9.55 2.50 14.13
CA ASP A 17 -10.09 2.67 12.77
C ASP A 17 -9.04 2.43 11.68
N TRP A 18 -7.78 2.79 11.96
CA TRP A 18 -6.68 2.66 11.03
C TRP A 18 -6.17 1.22 10.91
N ALA A 19 -6.34 0.39 11.93
CA ALA A 19 -5.68 -0.90 12.02
C ALA A 19 -6.07 -1.87 10.88
N LYS A 20 -7.28 -1.73 10.32
CA LYS A 20 -7.74 -2.50 9.15
C LYS A 20 -6.88 -2.29 7.89
N TYR A 21 -6.09 -1.23 7.83
CA TYR A 21 -5.22 -0.86 6.70
C TYR A 21 -3.73 -1.20 6.90
N ILE A 22 -3.35 -1.75 8.06
CA ILE A 22 -1.93 -2.00 8.41
C ILE A 22 -1.44 -3.29 7.75
N VAL A 23 -2.20 -4.38 7.90
CA VAL A 23 -1.88 -5.69 7.31
C VAL A 23 -2.86 -5.95 6.18
N MET A 24 -2.41 -5.89 4.93
CA MET A 24 -3.26 -6.13 3.74
C MET A 24 -3.10 -7.54 3.15
N ALA A 25 -2.33 -8.41 3.80
CA ALA A 25 -2.27 -9.82 3.47
C ALA A 25 -3.62 -10.52 3.79
N PRO A 26 -4.28 -11.19 2.82
CA PRO A 26 -5.53 -11.89 3.07
C PRO A 26 -5.35 -13.11 3.98
N TRP A 27 -4.25 -13.84 3.80
CA TRP A 27 -3.93 -15.05 4.58
C TRP A 27 -3.73 -14.79 6.07
N ALA A 28 -3.60 -13.53 6.50
CA ALA A 28 -3.47 -13.15 7.91
C ALA A 28 -4.82 -12.79 8.58
N LYS A 29 -5.96 -13.06 7.92
CA LYS A 29 -7.31 -12.68 8.39
C LYS A 29 -8.32 -13.82 8.26
N LEU A 30 -9.44 -13.66 8.95
CA LEU A 30 -10.62 -14.49 8.82
C LEU A 30 -11.75 -13.66 8.22
N TYR A 31 -12.45 -14.23 7.24
CA TYR A 31 -13.51 -13.56 6.50
C TYR A 31 -14.84 -14.28 6.72
N ARG A 32 -15.92 -13.52 6.89
CA ARG A 32 -17.28 -14.09 6.86
C ARG A 32 -17.59 -14.50 5.43
N ARG A 33 -17.65 -15.81 5.17
CA ARG A 33 -17.92 -16.40 3.85
C ARG A 33 -19.11 -15.76 3.14
N GLN A 34 -20.20 -15.50 3.85
CA GLN A 34 -21.41 -14.94 3.25
C GLN A 34 -21.17 -13.55 2.64
N VAL A 35 -20.35 -12.70 3.28
CA VAL A 35 -20.00 -11.37 2.74
C VAL A 35 -19.23 -11.49 1.44
N LEU A 36 -18.34 -12.48 1.33
CA LEU A 36 -17.59 -12.74 0.09
C LEU A 36 -18.52 -13.15 -1.05
N LEU A 37 -19.44 -14.08 -0.79
CA LEU A 37 -20.34 -14.63 -1.81
C LEU A 37 -21.38 -13.62 -2.27
N ASP A 38 -22.05 -12.94 -1.33
CA ASP A 38 -23.12 -11.99 -1.65
C ASP A 38 -22.60 -10.79 -2.46
N ASN A 39 -21.34 -10.42 -2.25
CA ASN A 39 -20.72 -9.27 -2.91
C ASN A 39 -19.73 -9.66 -4.02
N ARG A 40 -19.61 -10.96 -4.34
CA ARG A 40 -18.69 -11.48 -5.38
C ARG A 40 -17.26 -10.95 -5.22
N ILE A 41 -16.74 -11.05 -4.00
CA ILE A 41 -15.41 -10.54 -3.67
C ILE A 41 -14.38 -11.57 -4.08
N GLU A 42 -13.59 -11.20 -5.09
CA GLU A 42 -12.62 -12.09 -5.74
C GLU A 42 -11.25 -11.41 -5.83
N PHE A 43 -10.22 -12.24 -6.01
CA PHE A 43 -8.88 -11.74 -6.29
C PHE A 43 -8.86 -11.06 -7.66
N PHE A 44 -8.24 -9.90 -7.72
CA PHE A 44 -7.99 -9.20 -8.96
C PHE A 44 -6.79 -9.84 -9.66
N ASP A 45 -6.97 -10.32 -10.90
CA ASP A 45 -5.88 -10.91 -11.69
C ASP A 45 -4.93 -9.82 -12.19
N TYR A 46 -3.95 -9.49 -11.35
CA TYR A 46 -2.97 -8.46 -11.64
C TYR A 46 -1.68 -8.69 -10.88
N GLY A 47 -0.53 -8.42 -11.51
CA GLY A 47 0.78 -8.80 -10.97
C GLY A 47 1.25 -8.01 -9.75
N ILE A 48 0.50 -7.00 -9.29
CA ILE A 48 0.82 -6.20 -8.11
C ILE A 48 -0.45 -5.79 -7.35
N GLY A 49 -0.51 -6.15 -6.07
CA GLY A 49 -1.47 -5.59 -5.12
C GLY A 49 -2.87 -6.20 -5.21
N GLU A 50 -3.00 -7.36 -5.82
CA GLU A 50 -4.18 -8.23 -5.80
C GLU A 50 -4.70 -8.46 -4.37
N ASP A 51 -3.79 -8.70 -3.43
CA ASP A 51 -4.05 -8.85 -2.00
C ASP A 51 -4.71 -7.59 -1.40
N VAL A 52 -4.22 -6.43 -1.82
CA VAL A 52 -4.70 -5.12 -1.36
C VAL A 52 -6.09 -4.86 -1.92
N ALA A 53 -6.29 -5.08 -3.22
CA ALA A 53 -7.59 -4.94 -3.86
C ALA A 53 -8.64 -5.86 -3.21
N PHE A 54 -8.33 -7.13 -3.01
CA PHE A 54 -9.22 -8.09 -2.36
C PHE A 54 -9.66 -7.61 -0.97
N ASN A 55 -8.70 -7.17 -0.14
CA ASN A 55 -9.02 -6.70 1.20
C ASN A 55 -9.86 -5.42 1.20
N LEU A 56 -9.56 -4.45 0.33
CA LEU A 56 -10.32 -3.21 0.27
C LEU A 56 -11.73 -3.42 -0.29
N GLN A 57 -11.92 -4.37 -1.22
CA GLN A 57 -13.25 -4.83 -1.62
C GLN A 57 -14.03 -5.36 -0.42
N PHE A 58 -13.42 -6.22 0.40
CA PHE A 58 -14.07 -6.74 1.61
C PHE A 58 -14.40 -5.65 2.62
N LEU A 59 -13.45 -4.76 2.92
CA LEU A 59 -13.64 -3.68 3.89
C LEU A 59 -14.69 -2.66 3.45
N ALA A 60 -14.97 -2.54 2.14
CA ALA A 60 -16.06 -1.72 1.62
C ALA A 60 -17.46 -2.30 1.92
N LYS A 61 -17.56 -3.62 2.14
CA LYS A 61 -18.83 -4.33 2.31
C LYS A 61 -19.16 -4.70 3.75
N THR A 62 -18.28 -4.40 4.70
CA THR A 62 -18.53 -4.66 6.12
C THR A 62 -18.01 -3.54 7.01
N LYS A 63 -18.75 -3.26 8.08
CA LYS A 63 -18.32 -2.38 9.19
C LYS A 63 -17.90 -3.18 10.43
N ASN A 64 -18.21 -4.47 10.46
CA ASN A 64 -17.94 -5.36 11.59
C ASN A 64 -16.53 -5.93 11.45
N ILE A 65 -15.58 -5.33 12.16
CA ILE A 65 -14.16 -5.68 12.12
C ILE A 65 -13.65 -5.76 13.56
N ASP A 66 -13.21 -6.95 13.94
CA ASP A 66 -12.61 -7.22 15.25
C ASP A 66 -11.15 -7.62 15.11
N ILE A 67 -10.31 -7.06 15.97
CA ILE A 67 -8.89 -7.37 16.05
C ILE A 67 -8.65 -8.18 17.32
N ILE A 68 -8.22 -9.42 17.13
CA ILE A 68 -7.81 -10.30 18.23
C ILE A 68 -6.33 -10.04 18.58
N SER A 69 -6.00 -10.11 19.88
CA SER A 69 -4.63 -9.91 20.36
C SER A 69 -3.66 -11.03 19.95
N TYR A 70 -4.21 -12.20 19.62
CA TYR A 70 -3.43 -13.37 19.20
C TYR A 70 -2.84 -13.20 17.80
N SER A 71 -1.51 -13.21 17.71
CA SER A 71 -0.76 -13.22 16.44
C SER A 71 -0.33 -14.65 16.08
N GLY A 72 -1.25 -15.42 15.50
CA GLY A 72 -1.02 -16.84 15.17
C GLY A 72 -0.33 -17.13 13.85
N TYR A 73 -0.43 -16.21 12.89
CA TYR A 73 0.13 -16.42 11.55
C TYR A 73 1.64 -16.15 11.52
N LYS A 74 2.39 -17.10 10.98
CA LYS A 74 3.84 -17.01 10.75
C LYS A 74 4.12 -17.04 9.26
N TRP A 75 4.62 -15.93 8.73
CA TRP A 75 5.10 -15.87 7.36
C TRP A 75 6.59 -16.23 7.29
N MET A 76 6.95 -17.17 6.43
CA MET A 76 8.33 -17.59 6.20
C MET A 76 8.96 -16.66 5.16
N PHE A 77 10.11 -16.08 5.52
CA PHE A 77 10.84 -15.21 4.62
C PHE A 77 11.66 -16.06 3.65
N ASN A 78 11.42 -15.87 2.36
CA ASN A 78 12.16 -16.51 1.28
C ASN A 78 12.72 -15.42 0.35
N ASP A 79 14.05 -15.35 0.24
CA ASP A 79 14.75 -14.38 -0.62
C ASP A 79 14.42 -14.58 -2.10
N ASP A 80 14.11 -15.80 -2.52
CA ASP A 80 13.75 -16.17 -3.90
C ASP A 80 12.26 -15.98 -4.21
N SER A 81 11.49 -15.34 -3.33
CA SER A 81 10.06 -15.09 -3.55
C SER A 81 9.81 -14.11 -4.70
N VAL A 82 8.66 -14.29 -5.38
CA VAL A 82 8.21 -13.44 -6.51
C VAL A 82 8.23 -11.95 -6.17
N SER A 83 7.83 -11.58 -4.94
CA SER A 83 7.85 -10.18 -4.47
C SER A 83 9.28 -9.61 -4.40
N ASN A 84 10.28 -10.45 -4.16
CA ASN A 84 11.68 -10.04 -4.09
C ASN A 84 12.38 -10.03 -5.46
N THR A 85 11.91 -10.81 -6.43
CA THR A 85 12.58 -11.00 -7.74
C THR A 85 11.89 -10.30 -8.91
N SER A 86 10.55 -10.27 -8.94
CA SER A 86 9.77 -9.94 -10.15
C SER A 86 9.07 -8.58 -10.11
N GLN A 87 8.95 -7.94 -8.93
CA GLN A 87 8.26 -6.64 -8.76
C GLN A 87 9.22 -5.43 -8.73
N ARG A 88 10.39 -5.53 -9.37
CA ARG A 88 11.40 -4.45 -9.38
C ARG A 88 11.32 -3.62 -10.66
N GLY A 89 11.45 -2.30 -10.51
CA GLY A 89 11.39 -1.36 -11.63
C GLY A 89 9.97 -0.84 -11.87
N LEU A 90 9.88 0.26 -12.61
CA LEU A 90 8.61 0.83 -13.05
C LEU A 90 8.35 0.35 -14.48
N ASP A 91 7.36 -0.52 -14.64
CA ASP A 91 6.93 -1.10 -15.92
C ASP A 91 5.50 -0.64 -16.21
N ASP A 92 5.24 -0.13 -17.42
CA ASP A 92 3.90 0.33 -17.79
C ASP A 92 2.91 -0.86 -17.90
N ARG A 93 3.41 -2.11 -18.00
CA ARG A 93 2.59 -3.33 -17.92
C ARG A 93 2.05 -3.61 -16.53
N LEU A 94 2.71 -3.09 -15.49
CA LEU A 94 2.32 -3.21 -14.08
C LEU A 94 2.10 -1.83 -13.48
N ASP A 95 1.27 -1.03 -14.14
CA ASP A 95 0.89 0.30 -13.67
C ASP A 95 0.01 0.23 -12.41
N ILE A 96 0.45 0.84 -11.33
CA ILE A 96 -0.31 0.95 -10.08
C ILE A 96 -1.66 1.67 -10.27
N ARG A 97 -1.82 2.52 -11.29
CA ARG A 97 -3.09 3.22 -11.54
C ARG A 97 -4.24 2.24 -11.80
N ILE A 98 -3.96 1.09 -12.44
CA ILE A 98 -4.97 0.03 -12.65
C ILE A 98 -5.43 -0.55 -11.31
N LEU A 99 -4.50 -0.79 -10.38
CA LEU A 99 -4.84 -1.21 -9.02
C LEU A 99 -5.65 -0.13 -8.27
N LEU A 100 -5.27 1.14 -8.39
CA LEU A 100 -5.98 2.24 -7.74
C LEU A 100 -7.40 2.40 -8.31
N GLU A 101 -7.57 2.27 -9.61
CA GLU A 101 -8.88 2.25 -10.27
C GLU A 101 -9.74 1.10 -9.73
N LYS A 102 -9.18 -0.11 -9.63
CA LYS A 102 -9.90 -1.26 -9.06
C LYS A 102 -10.35 -1.04 -7.61
N ILE A 103 -9.55 -0.35 -6.81
CA ILE A 103 -9.90 0.03 -5.44
C ILE A 103 -11.07 1.02 -5.45
N LEU A 104 -11.04 2.00 -6.34
CA LEU A 104 -12.05 3.05 -6.46
C LEU A 104 -13.37 2.56 -7.07
N GLU A 105 -13.37 1.56 -7.96
CA GLU A 105 -14.61 0.91 -8.43
C GLU A 105 -15.50 0.45 -7.26
N ASN A 106 -14.88 -0.03 -6.19
CA ASN A 106 -15.58 -0.51 -4.99
C ASN A 106 -15.74 0.56 -3.90
N ASN A 107 -15.06 1.70 -4.06
CA ASN A 107 -15.01 2.80 -3.13
C ASN A 107 -14.97 4.14 -3.90
N PRO A 108 -16.04 4.49 -4.64
CA PRO A 108 -16.02 5.64 -5.55
C PRO A 108 -15.83 6.97 -4.79
N GLU A 109 -16.29 7.01 -3.54
CA GLU A 109 -16.07 8.11 -2.61
C GLU A 109 -15.28 7.62 -1.41
N PRO A 110 -13.94 7.48 -1.53
CA PRO A 110 -13.14 6.91 -0.46
C PRO A 110 -13.13 7.85 0.74
N ASP A 111 -13.34 7.28 1.93
CA ASP A 111 -13.25 8.03 3.17
C ASP A 111 -11.83 8.58 3.41
N ASP A 112 -11.69 9.43 4.43
CA ASP A 112 -10.41 10.04 4.80
C ASP A 112 -9.29 9.01 5.08
N TYR A 113 -9.64 7.82 5.60
CA TYR A 113 -8.67 6.77 5.91
C TYR A 113 -8.23 6.04 4.64
N LEU A 114 -9.16 5.66 3.77
CA LEU A 114 -8.85 5.03 2.49
C LEU A 114 -8.07 6.00 1.59
N SER A 115 -8.44 7.28 1.58
CA SER A 115 -7.67 8.32 0.90
C SER A 115 -6.22 8.39 1.43
N TYR A 116 -6.02 8.35 2.75
CA TYR A 116 -4.67 8.29 3.33
C TYR A 116 -3.93 6.99 2.95
N PHE A 117 -4.62 5.85 2.98
CA PHE A 117 -4.06 4.57 2.56
C PHE A 117 -3.57 4.60 1.10
N ILE A 118 -4.39 5.11 0.17
CA ILE A 118 -4.02 5.28 -1.24
C ILE A 118 -2.74 6.11 -1.37
N TYR A 119 -2.65 7.23 -0.64
CA TYR A 119 -1.45 8.06 -0.63
C TYR A 119 -0.23 7.33 -0.06
N ARG A 120 -0.38 6.64 1.07
CA ARG A 120 0.70 5.85 1.68
C ARG A 120 1.18 4.76 0.74
N TYR A 121 0.24 4.10 0.06
CA TYR A 121 0.51 2.94 -0.78
C TYR A 121 1.23 3.32 -2.08
N TYR A 122 0.80 4.38 -2.79
CA TYR A 122 1.53 4.79 -4.00
C TYR A 122 2.93 5.32 -3.67
N ILE A 123 3.11 6.01 -2.53
CA ILE A 123 4.43 6.46 -2.10
C ILE A 123 5.32 5.25 -1.83
N TRP A 124 4.80 4.24 -1.12
CA TRP A 124 5.51 2.99 -0.92
C TRP A 124 5.88 2.33 -2.25
N TYR A 125 4.94 2.24 -3.20
CA TYR A 125 5.18 1.67 -4.53
C TYR A 125 6.28 2.42 -5.30
N LEU A 126 6.22 3.76 -5.34
CA LEU A 126 7.24 4.57 -6.00
C LEU A 126 8.61 4.36 -5.38
N LEU A 127 8.69 4.27 -4.06
CA LEU A 127 9.96 4.02 -3.38
C LEU A 127 10.45 2.59 -3.65
N PHE A 128 9.59 1.59 -3.49
CA PHE A 128 9.94 0.19 -3.67
C PHE A 128 10.34 -0.11 -5.12
N SER A 129 9.44 0.10 -6.07
CA SER A 129 9.62 -0.22 -7.49
C SER A 129 10.53 0.79 -8.20
N GLY A 130 10.39 2.08 -7.86
CA GLY A 130 11.15 3.16 -8.49
C GLY A 130 12.63 3.22 -8.09
N ARG A 131 13.05 2.56 -6.99
CA ARG A 131 14.47 2.49 -6.60
C ARG A 131 15.38 1.93 -7.70
N SER A 132 14.87 1.04 -8.54
CA SER A 132 15.61 0.42 -9.65
C SER A 132 15.32 1.06 -11.02
N SER A 133 14.57 2.17 -11.05
CA SER A 133 14.24 2.90 -12.28
C SER A 133 15.20 4.07 -12.54
N SER A 134 15.09 4.70 -13.71
CA SER A 134 15.77 5.98 -13.95
C SER A 134 15.09 7.14 -13.20
N LYS A 135 15.85 8.20 -12.92
CA LYS A 135 15.30 9.45 -12.35
C LYS A 135 14.10 9.96 -13.16
N GLN A 136 14.20 9.93 -14.49
CA GLN A 136 13.16 10.40 -15.40
C GLN A 136 11.90 9.55 -15.29
N GLN A 137 12.03 8.21 -15.24
CA GLN A 137 10.91 7.30 -15.03
C GLN A 137 10.23 7.55 -13.68
N PHE A 138 11.00 7.61 -12.59
CA PHE A 138 10.48 7.88 -11.25
C PHE A 138 9.61 9.15 -11.20
N LEU A 139 10.13 10.26 -11.73
CA LEU A 139 9.41 11.54 -11.77
C LEU A 139 8.20 11.50 -12.73
N SER A 140 8.29 10.77 -13.83
CA SER A 140 7.17 10.56 -14.76
C SER A 140 6.02 9.82 -14.08
N TYR A 141 6.30 8.70 -13.41
CA TYR A 141 5.30 7.93 -12.68
C TYR A 141 4.67 8.72 -11.54
N ASN A 142 5.46 9.45 -10.74
CA ASN A 142 4.91 10.32 -9.70
C ASN A 142 3.91 11.34 -10.29
N ARG A 143 4.23 11.94 -11.44
CA ARG A 143 3.32 12.87 -12.14
C ARG A 143 2.06 12.17 -12.65
N LYS A 144 2.20 11.01 -13.32
CA LYS A 144 1.07 10.21 -13.81
C LYS A 144 0.11 9.83 -12.68
N ILE A 145 0.63 9.31 -11.57
CA ILE A 145 -0.17 8.92 -10.41
C ILE A 145 -0.87 10.13 -9.78
N LYS A 146 -0.15 11.25 -9.60
CA LYS A 146 -0.76 12.48 -9.05
C LYS A 146 -1.83 13.07 -9.97
N ALA A 147 -1.68 12.95 -11.29
CA ALA A 147 -2.71 13.38 -12.25
C ALA A 147 -3.96 12.53 -12.08
N PHE A 148 -3.81 11.21 -12.09
CA PHE A 148 -4.89 10.27 -11.83
C PHE A 148 -5.61 10.56 -10.50
N LEU A 149 -4.88 10.76 -9.40
CA LEU A 149 -5.49 11.08 -8.11
C LEU A 149 -6.29 12.40 -8.14
N ARG A 150 -5.85 13.41 -8.90
CA ARG A 150 -6.60 14.66 -9.07
C ARG A 150 -7.86 14.46 -9.91
N GLU A 151 -7.77 13.70 -11.01
CA GLU A 151 -8.91 13.37 -11.87
C GLU A 151 -10.00 12.61 -11.10
N GLN A 152 -9.59 11.73 -10.19
CA GLN A 152 -10.49 10.98 -9.32
C GLN A 152 -10.91 11.75 -8.05
N ASN A 153 -10.58 13.06 -7.94
CA ASN A 153 -10.88 13.91 -6.77
C ASN A 153 -10.36 13.37 -5.42
N ILE A 154 -9.27 12.59 -5.44
CA ILE A 154 -8.69 12.00 -4.24
C ILE A 154 -7.70 12.96 -3.61
N SER A 155 -7.94 13.30 -2.34
CA SER A 155 -7.08 14.19 -1.57
C SER A 155 -6.77 13.64 -0.18
N ARG A 156 -5.53 13.81 0.27
CA ARG A 156 -5.10 13.39 1.61
C ARG A 156 -5.53 14.40 2.67
N LYS A 157 -6.63 14.15 3.36
CA LYS A 157 -7.11 15.00 4.48
C LYS A 157 -6.43 14.67 5.81
N ILE A 158 -6.11 13.41 6.07
CA ILE A 158 -5.40 13.01 7.30
C ILE A 158 -3.91 13.37 7.19
N SER A 159 -3.43 14.17 8.13
CA SER A 159 -1.99 14.43 8.30
C SER A 159 -1.24 13.15 8.68
N PRO A 160 0.00 12.89 8.20
CA PRO A 160 0.76 11.75 8.65
C PRO A 160 1.10 11.85 10.14
N LEU A 161 0.97 13.03 10.76
CA LEU A 161 1.15 13.26 12.20
C LEU A 161 -0.14 13.14 13.03
N SER A 162 -1.29 12.84 12.39
CA SER A 162 -2.58 12.73 13.07
C SER A 162 -2.65 11.56 14.06
N ARG A 163 -3.32 11.76 15.20
CA ARG A 163 -3.64 10.67 16.16
C ARG A 163 -4.63 9.65 15.58
N ARG A 164 -5.36 10.00 14.51
CA ARG A 164 -6.26 9.07 13.78
C ARG A 164 -5.52 7.83 13.24
N LEU A 165 -4.22 7.94 12.99
CA LEU A 165 -3.37 6.85 12.51
C LEU A 165 -2.75 6.03 13.66
N LYS A 166 -3.40 5.96 14.82
CA LYS A 166 -2.91 5.20 15.97
C LYS A 166 -2.73 3.73 15.60
N GLY A 167 -1.55 3.19 15.88
CA GLY A 167 -1.12 1.83 15.51
C GLY A 167 -0.19 1.78 14.29
N GLU A 168 -0.15 2.84 13.46
CA GLU A 168 0.81 2.91 12.35
C GLU A 168 2.24 3.10 12.86
N LYS A 169 3.20 2.43 12.22
CA LYS A 169 4.61 2.61 12.55
C LYS A 169 5.04 4.04 12.28
N PHE A 170 5.75 4.61 13.24
CA PHE A 170 6.28 5.97 13.10
C PHE A 170 7.14 6.14 11.84
N SER A 171 7.96 5.14 11.50
CA SER A 171 8.76 5.12 10.26
C SER A 171 7.91 5.30 9.00
N ASN A 172 6.81 4.56 8.85
CA ASN A 172 5.91 4.68 7.70
C ASN A 172 5.31 6.09 7.60
N ARG A 173 4.93 6.67 8.74
CA ARG A 173 4.38 8.04 8.81
C ARG A 173 5.42 9.07 8.40
N CYS A 174 6.67 8.90 8.84
CA CYS A 174 7.80 9.73 8.45
C CYS A 174 8.08 9.64 6.95
N VAL A 175 8.05 8.45 6.35
CA VAL A 175 8.22 8.29 4.90
C VAL A 175 7.17 9.08 4.12
N VAL A 176 5.89 8.96 4.48
CA VAL A 176 4.81 9.70 3.82
C VAL A 176 5.00 11.22 4.01
N LEU A 177 5.38 11.66 5.21
CA LEU A 177 5.61 13.08 5.51
C LEU A 177 6.77 13.65 4.69
N VAL A 178 7.95 13.01 4.75
CA VAL A 178 9.16 13.46 4.05
C VAL A 178 8.94 13.46 2.54
N PHE A 179 8.38 12.38 1.98
CA PHE A 179 8.07 12.33 0.56
C PHE A 179 7.11 13.45 0.15
N SER A 180 6.03 13.68 0.92
CA SER A 180 5.07 14.76 0.65
C SER A 180 5.74 16.13 0.67
N LEU A 181 6.69 16.37 1.59
CA LEU A 181 7.42 17.63 1.69
C LEU A 181 8.37 17.82 0.50
N LEU A 182 9.14 16.78 0.15
CA LEU A 182 10.02 16.82 -1.02
C LEU A 182 9.25 17.10 -2.31
N ASP A 183 8.08 16.49 -2.47
CA ASP A 183 7.21 16.69 -3.64
C ASP A 183 6.64 18.11 -3.69
N LYS A 184 6.15 18.63 -2.56
CA LYS A 184 5.62 20.00 -2.48
C LYS A 184 6.68 21.08 -2.66
N CYS A 185 7.90 20.85 -2.18
CA CYS A 185 9.02 21.78 -2.29
C CYS A 185 9.82 21.61 -3.61
N TYR A 186 9.33 20.81 -4.56
CA TYR A 186 10.02 20.53 -5.83
C TYR A 186 11.43 19.93 -5.67
N LEU A 187 11.69 19.25 -4.55
CA LEU A 187 12.97 18.60 -4.21
C LEU A 187 13.04 17.13 -4.62
N LEU A 188 11.93 16.54 -5.10
CA LEU A 188 11.94 15.16 -5.62
C LEU A 188 12.99 14.89 -6.71
N PRO A 189 13.31 15.81 -7.65
CA PRO A 189 14.36 15.56 -8.63
C PRO A 189 15.76 15.38 -8.03
N LEU A 190 16.07 16.06 -6.91
CA LEU A 190 17.32 15.92 -6.17
C LEU A 190 17.34 14.62 -5.37
N PHE A 191 16.23 14.31 -4.70
CA PHE A 191 16.05 13.03 -4.03
C PHE A 191 16.23 11.86 -5.03
N ALA A 192 15.55 11.92 -6.18
CA ALA A 192 15.58 10.87 -7.18
C ALA A 192 16.97 10.65 -7.78
N SER A 193 17.82 11.67 -7.91
CA SER A 193 19.21 11.49 -8.38
C SER A 193 20.08 10.66 -7.44
N VAL A 194 19.79 10.67 -6.14
CA VAL A 194 20.53 9.87 -5.15
C VAL A 194 19.84 8.53 -4.91
N TYR A 195 18.50 8.53 -4.91
CA TYR A 195 17.69 7.37 -4.57
C TYR A 195 17.63 6.33 -5.69
N CYS A 196 17.47 6.76 -6.94
CA CYS A 196 17.30 5.88 -8.08
C CYS A 196 18.65 5.28 -8.48
N LYS A 197 18.77 3.97 -8.31
CA LYS A 197 19.94 3.19 -8.71
C LYS A 197 19.62 2.55 -10.06
N SER A 198 19.78 3.32 -11.14
CA SER A 198 19.76 2.73 -12.48
C SER A 198 20.78 1.61 -12.48
N LYS A 199 20.38 0.38 -12.79
CA LYS A 199 21.37 -0.60 -13.26
C LYS A 199 21.99 0.03 -14.50
N LYS A 200 23.31 0.24 -14.46
CA LYS A 200 24.10 0.42 -15.68
C LYS A 200 24.01 -0.88 -16.49
#